data_AF-A0A7S2ETA8-F1
#
_entry.id   AF-A0A7S2ETA8-F1
#
_cell.length_a   1.000
_cell.length_b   1.000
_cell.length_c   1.000
_cell.angle_alpha   90.00
_cell.angle_beta   90.00
_cell.angle_gamma   90.00
#
_symmetry.space_group_name_H-M   'P 1'
#
loop_
_entity.id
_entity.type
_entity.pdbx_description
1 polymer ?
#
loop_
_entity_poly.entity_id
_entity_poly.type
_entity_poly.pdbx_seq_one_letter_code
_entity_poly.pdbx_strand_id
1 'polypeptide(L)'
;NRFNDGEAEADLGIGNNPNGDHPDWSLSNNAGAYNIRKLDVYVLGGSAPPPTPAPPTPVPPTPVPPSPTAPVPAPLPTTSGPAPLAIPNIPDSEGFQLVYELDIPTNPNYQFGKPVYSVDNHLDITGFDRVAYYLELDSSYVWVSMDTFTDKSSKIGVPCLSLECGDGVVRTEIQQIVTNVNIDSNVHDLSGSGYSGNVEFWPFNYSPGNYLNIPGASSGTFDSGDTNSGSGNFGSMQVHVHGGGTGYTGTVFAFNRFNDGEAEADLGIGNNPNGDHPDWSLSNNAGAYNIRKLDVYVLGGSAPPPTPAPPTPVPPTPVPPSPTAPVPAPLPTTSGPA
;
A
#
# COMPACT_ATOMS: atom_id res chain seq x y z
N ASN A 1 29.85 -8.89 -8.46
CA ASN A 1 30.17 -7.86 -7.44
C ASN A 1 29.43 -8.10 -6.14
N ARG A 2 30.18 -8.17 -5.05
CA ARG A 2 29.67 -8.27 -3.67
C ARG A 2 29.25 -6.89 -3.16
N PHE A 3 27.95 -6.71 -2.92
CA PHE A 3 27.41 -5.46 -2.35
C PHE A 3 26.55 -5.68 -1.10
N ASN A 4 26.08 -6.91 -0.84
CA ASN A 4 25.04 -7.19 0.15
C ASN A 4 25.38 -8.33 1.13
N ASP A 5 26.62 -8.83 1.15
CA ASP A 5 27.00 -9.98 1.98
C ASP A 5 27.52 -9.59 3.37
N GLY A 6 27.83 -8.32 3.64
CA GLY A 6 28.17 -7.79 4.96
C GLY A 6 29.49 -8.29 5.57
N GLU A 7 30.13 -9.25 4.92
CA GLU A 7 31.27 -10.04 5.44
C GLU A 7 32.56 -9.78 4.65
N ALA A 8 32.49 -9.18 3.46
CA ALA A 8 33.61 -8.95 2.55
C ALA A 8 33.68 -7.50 2.05
N GLU A 9 34.87 -7.07 1.60
CA GLU A 9 35.03 -5.79 0.94
C GLU A 9 34.36 -5.81 -0.44
N ALA A 10 33.78 -4.68 -0.84
CA ALA A 10 33.17 -4.57 -2.15
C ALA A 10 34.17 -4.82 -3.29
N ASP A 11 33.66 -5.34 -4.40
CA ASP A 11 34.40 -5.56 -5.63
C ASP A 11 34.39 -4.26 -6.46
N LEU A 12 35.52 -3.53 -6.53
CA LEU A 12 35.61 -2.25 -7.23
C LEU A 12 36.64 -2.28 -8.38
N GLY A 13 36.26 -1.71 -9.52
CA GLY A 13 37.23 -1.36 -10.55
C GLY A 13 36.63 -0.71 -11.77
N ILE A 14 37.52 -0.23 -12.64
CA ILE A 14 37.19 0.52 -13.86
C ILE A 14 37.75 -0.26 -15.05
N GLY A 15 36.90 -0.57 -16.03
CA GLY A 15 37.27 -1.39 -17.18
C GLY A 15 37.44 -2.87 -16.84
N ASN A 16 38.20 -3.60 -17.65
CA ASN A 16 38.47 -5.02 -17.42
C ASN A 16 39.51 -5.22 -16.33
N ASN A 17 39.42 -6.32 -15.60
CA ASN A 17 40.38 -6.69 -14.57
C ASN A 17 41.57 -7.43 -15.22
N PRO A 18 42.78 -6.83 -15.27
CA PRO A 18 43.92 -7.45 -15.94
C PRO A 18 44.61 -8.53 -15.09
N ASN A 19 44.28 -8.60 -13.79
CA ASN A 19 45.01 -9.42 -12.80
C ASN A 19 44.08 -10.41 -12.05
N GLY A 20 42.83 -10.52 -12.46
CA GLY A 20 41.85 -11.40 -11.82
C GLY A 20 41.61 -12.70 -12.58
N ASP A 21 41.05 -13.68 -11.88
CA ASP A 21 40.56 -14.93 -12.46
C ASP A 21 39.32 -14.72 -13.36
N HIS A 22 38.72 -13.52 -13.28
CA HIS A 22 37.58 -13.09 -14.08
C HIS A 22 37.94 -11.85 -14.93
N PRO A 23 37.35 -11.71 -16.13
CA PRO A 23 37.58 -10.54 -16.99
C PRO A 23 36.98 -9.24 -16.42
N ASP A 24 36.04 -9.35 -15.48
CA ASP A 24 35.49 -8.24 -14.72
C ASP A 24 36.05 -8.21 -13.28
N TRP A 25 35.60 -7.25 -12.48
CA TRP A 25 36.07 -7.09 -11.11
C TRP A 25 35.36 -7.99 -10.10
N SER A 26 34.47 -8.88 -10.54
CA SER A 26 33.76 -9.79 -9.66
C SER A 26 34.74 -10.62 -8.82
N LEU A 27 34.45 -10.71 -7.53
CA LEU A 27 35.25 -11.41 -6.52
C LEU A 27 36.63 -10.80 -6.21
N SER A 28 36.93 -9.58 -6.66
CA SER A 28 38.23 -8.94 -6.42
C SER A 28 38.50 -8.54 -4.97
N ASN A 29 37.45 -8.31 -4.16
CA ASN A 29 37.57 -7.95 -2.73
C ASN A 29 38.65 -6.90 -2.46
N ASN A 30 38.59 -5.79 -3.21
CA ASN A 30 39.67 -4.81 -3.30
C ASN A 30 39.24 -3.39 -2.90
N ALA A 31 38.01 -3.18 -2.41
CA ALA A 31 37.54 -1.85 -2.04
C ALA A 31 38.42 -1.17 -0.97
N GLY A 32 39.06 -1.91 -0.07
CA GLY A 32 39.95 -1.40 0.96
C GLY A 32 41.25 -0.81 0.42
N ALA A 33 41.64 -1.17 -0.81
CA ALA A 33 42.81 -0.58 -1.47
C ALA A 33 42.56 0.87 -1.94
N TYR A 34 41.30 1.32 -1.98
CA TYR A 34 40.92 2.64 -2.44
C TYR A 34 40.56 3.58 -1.28
N ASN A 35 41.31 4.67 -1.17
CA ASN A 35 41.05 5.72 -0.17
C ASN A 35 39.79 6.55 -0.47
N ILE A 36 39.36 6.59 -1.73
CA ILE A 36 38.16 7.30 -2.19
C ILE A 36 37.34 6.33 -3.03
N ARG A 37 36.05 6.22 -2.71
CA ARG A 37 35.09 5.33 -3.35
C ARG A 37 33.83 6.15 -3.64
N LYS A 38 33.68 6.59 -4.89
CA LYS A 38 32.59 7.47 -5.31
C LYS A 38 32.11 7.06 -6.70
N LEU A 39 30.80 6.93 -6.86
CA LEU A 39 30.14 6.81 -8.15
C LEU A 39 29.21 8.02 -8.31
N ASP A 40 29.55 8.92 -9.21
CA ASP A 40 28.69 10.02 -9.62
C ASP A 40 27.95 9.61 -10.90
N VAL A 41 26.62 9.66 -10.87
CA VAL A 41 25.78 9.41 -12.04
C VAL A 41 25.30 10.74 -12.57
N TYR A 42 25.66 11.07 -13.81
CA TYR A 42 25.22 12.28 -14.49
C TYR A 42 24.15 11.92 -15.51
N VAL A 43 23.00 12.60 -15.40
CA VAL A 43 21.93 12.51 -16.40
C VAL A 43 22.04 13.73 -17.29
N LEU A 44 22.06 13.52 -18.61
CA LEU A 44 21.96 14.63 -19.56
C LEU A 44 20.53 15.18 -19.45
N GLY A 45 20.37 16.39 -18.92
CA GLY A 45 19.07 17.05 -18.87
C GLY A 45 18.48 17.11 -20.28
N GLY A 46 17.34 16.43 -20.47
CA GLY A 46 16.66 16.41 -21.75
C GLY A 46 16.34 17.83 -22.18
N SER A 47 16.92 18.27 -23.30
CA SER A 47 16.33 19.34 -24.08
C SER A 47 14.88 18.95 -24.39
N ALA A 48 13.96 19.91 -24.29
CA ALA A 48 12.55 19.76 -24.65
C ALA A 48 12.38 18.87 -25.90
N PRO A 49 11.35 18.01 -25.95
CA PRO A 49 11.14 17.12 -27.08
C PRO A 49 11.17 17.93 -28.39
N PRO A 50 11.88 17.45 -29.42
CA PRO A 50 11.94 18.17 -30.69
C PRO A 50 10.51 18.37 -31.22
N PRO A 51 10.20 19.53 -31.83
CA PRO A 51 8.87 19.75 -32.38
C PRO A 51 8.54 18.63 -33.36
N THR A 52 7.37 18.02 -33.18
CA THR A 52 6.81 17.01 -34.07
C THR A 52 6.96 17.45 -35.52
N PRO A 53 7.55 16.63 -36.42
CA PRO A 53 7.61 16.96 -37.84
C PRO A 53 6.19 17.24 -38.35
N ALA A 54 6.03 18.35 -39.07
CA ALA A 54 4.76 18.68 -39.71
C ALA A 54 4.29 17.51 -40.60
N PRO A 55 2.99 17.16 -40.60
CA PRO A 55 2.47 16.10 -41.44
C PRO A 55 2.80 16.37 -42.93
N PRO A 56 3.21 15.34 -43.70
CA PRO A 56 3.41 15.52 -45.13
C PRO A 56 2.09 15.92 -45.80
N THR A 57 2.19 16.87 -46.73
CA THR A 57 1.06 17.36 -47.53
C THR A 57 0.39 16.20 -48.27
N PRO A 58 -0.96 16.08 -48.26
CA PRO A 58 -1.64 14.99 -48.94
C PRO A 58 -1.36 15.01 -50.44
N VAL A 59 -0.87 13.90 -50.97
CA VAL A 59 -0.81 13.67 -52.42
C VAL A 59 -2.21 13.23 -52.88
N PRO A 60 -2.79 13.81 -53.94
CA PRO A 60 -4.08 13.38 -54.47
C PRO A 60 -4.02 11.93 -54.96
N PRO A 61 -5.03 11.09 -54.69
CA PRO A 61 -5.02 9.70 -55.16
C PRO A 61 -5.23 9.62 -56.68
N THR A 62 -4.41 8.79 -57.33
CA THR A 62 -4.60 8.36 -58.72
C THR A 62 -5.82 7.42 -58.81
N PRO A 63 -6.71 7.55 -59.81
CA PRO A 63 -7.88 6.67 -59.94
C PRO A 63 -7.46 5.25 -60.33
N VAL A 64 -7.90 4.26 -59.56
CA VAL A 64 -7.78 2.83 -59.90
C VAL A 64 -9.15 2.32 -60.39
N PRO A 65 -9.22 1.56 -61.50
CA PRO A 65 -10.48 1.02 -62.03
C PRO A 65 -11.05 -0.11 -61.14
N PRO A 66 -12.39 -0.31 -61.12
CA PRO A 66 -13.01 -1.27 -60.22
C PRO A 66 -12.80 -2.72 -60.68
N SER A 67 -12.41 -3.58 -59.73
CA SER A 67 -12.34 -5.04 -59.86
C SER A 67 -13.51 -5.68 -59.10
N PRO A 68 -14.09 -6.81 -59.58
CA PRO A 68 -15.39 -7.29 -59.10
C PRO A 68 -15.35 -7.88 -57.69
N THR A 69 -16.42 -7.61 -56.94
CA THR A 69 -16.66 -7.94 -55.54
C THR A 69 -16.71 -9.45 -55.29
N ALA A 70 -15.80 -9.95 -54.43
CA ALA A 70 -15.97 -11.21 -53.71
C ALA A 70 -16.56 -10.92 -52.32
N PRO A 71 -17.43 -11.79 -51.76
CA PRO A 71 -18.02 -11.57 -50.45
C PRO A 71 -16.96 -11.72 -49.35
N VAL A 72 -16.89 -10.70 -48.49
CA VAL A 72 -16.02 -10.60 -47.32
C VAL A 72 -16.44 -11.64 -46.26
N PRO A 73 -15.54 -12.48 -45.73
CA PRO A 73 -15.82 -13.26 -44.53
C PRO A 73 -16.03 -12.33 -43.34
N ALA A 74 -17.09 -12.56 -42.57
CA ALA A 74 -17.38 -11.79 -41.35
C ALA A 74 -16.16 -11.81 -40.39
N PRO A 75 -15.81 -10.67 -39.76
CA PRO A 75 -14.76 -10.65 -38.76
C PRO A 75 -15.19 -11.48 -37.54
N LEU A 76 -14.25 -12.27 -37.02
CA LEU A 76 -14.38 -12.94 -35.72
C LEU A 76 -14.69 -11.88 -34.64
N PRO A 77 -15.58 -12.15 -33.67
CA PRO A 77 -15.83 -11.22 -32.59
C PRO A 77 -14.56 -11.08 -31.74
N THR A 78 -13.94 -9.91 -31.79
CA THR A 78 -12.98 -9.49 -30.78
C THR A 78 -13.77 -9.27 -29.49
N THR A 79 -13.56 -10.11 -28.50
CA THR A 79 -14.02 -9.88 -27.13
C THR A 79 -13.38 -8.58 -26.65
N SER A 80 -14.16 -7.49 -26.61
CA SER A 80 -13.77 -6.30 -25.87
C SER A 80 -13.72 -6.68 -24.40
N GLY A 81 -12.54 -6.60 -23.78
CA GLY A 81 -12.50 -6.38 -22.34
C GLY A 81 -13.28 -5.08 -22.03
N PRO A 82 -13.94 -4.98 -20.86
CA PRO A 82 -14.64 -3.75 -20.51
C PRO A 82 -13.62 -2.59 -20.58
N ALA A 83 -14.00 -1.53 -21.30
CA ALA A 83 -13.28 -0.27 -21.19
C ALA A 83 -13.30 0.16 -19.71
N PRO A 84 -12.19 0.67 -19.15
CA PRO A 84 -12.23 1.26 -17.82
C PRO A 84 -13.35 2.30 -17.80
N LEU A 85 -14.24 2.19 -16.83
CA LEU A 85 -15.33 3.15 -16.66
C LEU A 85 -14.69 4.54 -16.55
N ALA A 86 -15.20 5.50 -17.31
CA ALA A 86 -14.87 6.90 -17.06
C ALA A 86 -15.13 7.15 -15.56
N ILE A 87 -14.13 7.71 -14.86
CA ILE A 87 -14.21 7.97 -13.41
C ILE A 87 -15.62 8.52 -13.11
N PRO A 88 -16.39 7.88 -12.20
CA PRO A 88 -17.70 8.38 -11.82
C PRO A 88 -17.60 9.87 -11.50
N ASN A 89 -18.63 10.66 -11.81
CA ASN A 89 -18.63 12.07 -11.42
C ASN A 89 -18.69 12.17 -9.89
N ILE A 90 -17.53 12.21 -9.24
CA ILE A 90 -17.35 12.30 -7.79
C ILE A 90 -17.21 13.78 -7.43
N PRO A 91 -18.23 14.41 -6.81
CA PRO A 91 -18.18 15.86 -6.54
C PRO A 91 -17.03 16.27 -5.62
N ASP A 92 -16.65 15.41 -4.68
CA ASP A 92 -15.56 15.65 -3.71
C ASP A 92 -14.15 15.58 -4.36
N SER A 93 -14.04 15.11 -5.61
CA SER A 93 -12.75 14.98 -6.32
C SER A 93 -12.27 16.28 -6.98
N GLU A 94 -13.07 17.35 -6.95
CA GLU A 94 -12.71 18.61 -7.59
C GLU A 94 -11.38 19.18 -7.05
N GLY A 95 -10.42 19.42 -7.94
CA GLY A 95 -9.12 20.00 -7.62
C GLY A 95 -8.07 19.01 -7.11
N PHE A 96 -8.44 17.77 -6.81
CA PHE A 96 -7.48 16.72 -6.44
C PHE A 96 -6.57 16.37 -7.63
N GLN A 97 -5.30 16.09 -7.32
CA GLN A 97 -4.25 15.71 -8.27
C GLN A 97 -3.90 14.24 -8.10
N LEU A 98 -3.81 13.50 -9.21
CA LEU A 98 -3.43 12.10 -9.20
C LEU A 98 -1.94 11.94 -8.84
N VAL A 99 -1.67 11.13 -7.82
CA VAL A 99 -0.32 10.77 -7.37
C VAL A 99 0.05 9.38 -7.85
N TYR A 100 -0.78 8.39 -7.55
CA TYR A 100 -0.54 6.99 -7.89
C TYR A 100 -1.75 6.38 -8.59
N GLU A 101 -1.50 5.52 -9.58
CA GLU A 101 -2.50 4.62 -10.16
C GLU A 101 -1.94 3.19 -10.11
N LEU A 102 -2.71 2.25 -9.56
CA LEU A 102 -2.33 0.86 -9.40
C LEU A 102 -3.44 -0.07 -9.89
N ASP A 103 -3.11 -0.88 -10.90
CA ASP A 103 -3.84 -2.12 -11.17
C ASP A 103 -3.39 -3.19 -10.15
N ILE A 104 -4.28 -3.57 -9.24
CA ILE A 104 -3.97 -4.50 -8.16
C ILE A 104 -3.90 -5.93 -8.73
N PRO A 105 -2.76 -6.63 -8.60
CA PRO A 105 -2.66 -8.05 -8.95
C PRO A 105 -3.53 -8.92 -8.03
N THR A 106 -3.91 -10.10 -8.49
CA THR A 106 -4.57 -11.08 -7.61
C THR A 106 -3.64 -11.58 -6.49
N ASN A 107 -2.37 -11.88 -6.83
CA ASN A 107 -1.35 -12.40 -5.90
C ASN A 107 -0.13 -11.48 -5.88
N PRO A 108 -0.23 -10.25 -5.35
CA PRO A 108 0.92 -9.35 -5.22
C PRO A 108 2.00 -9.98 -4.33
N ASN A 109 3.27 -9.73 -4.69
CA ASN A 109 4.44 -10.14 -3.92
C ASN A 109 5.36 -8.93 -3.72
N TYR A 110 4.98 -8.05 -2.80
CA TYR A 110 5.76 -6.86 -2.48
C TYR A 110 6.79 -7.11 -1.36
N GLN A 111 6.97 -8.36 -0.92
CA GLN A 111 8.03 -8.69 0.04
C GLN A 111 9.44 -8.43 -0.52
N PHE A 112 9.65 -8.73 -1.79
CA PHE A 112 10.94 -8.57 -2.47
C PHE A 112 10.97 -7.42 -3.49
N GLY A 113 9.92 -6.60 -3.50
CA GLY A 113 9.75 -5.55 -4.49
C GLY A 113 8.89 -4.40 -3.97
N LYS A 114 8.34 -3.62 -4.89
CA LYS A 114 7.38 -2.56 -4.63
C LYS A 114 6.19 -2.67 -5.58
N PRO A 115 5.04 -2.09 -5.24
CA PRO A 115 3.95 -1.92 -6.20
C PRO A 115 4.45 -1.25 -7.48
N VAL A 116 3.99 -1.76 -8.63
CA VAL A 116 4.30 -1.18 -9.94
C VAL A 116 3.11 -0.33 -10.35
N TYR A 117 3.21 0.96 -10.07
CA TYR A 117 2.19 1.93 -10.44
C TYR A 117 2.24 2.23 -11.95
N SER A 118 1.08 2.31 -12.60
CA SER A 118 0.96 2.77 -13.99
C SER A 118 1.17 4.29 -14.10
N VAL A 119 0.85 5.01 -13.02
CA VAL A 119 1.15 6.44 -12.82
C VAL A 119 1.84 6.61 -11.48
N ASP A 120 2.97 7.31 -11.47
CA ASP A 120 3.70 7.67 -10.26
C ASP A 120 4.22 9.12 -10.37
N ASN A 121 3.47 10.06 -9.79
CA ASN A 121 3.76 11.50 -9.79
C ASN A 121 4.23 11.99 -8.40
N HIS A 122 4.56 11.11 -7.46
CA HIS A 122 4.79 11.54 -6.06
C HIS A 122 5.95 12.52 -5.88
N LEU A 123 6.94 12.48 -6.79
CA LEU A 123 8.07 13.42 -6.80
C LEU A 123 7.66 14.83 -7.22
N ASP A 124 6.55 14.99 -7.92
CA ASP A 124 6.01 16.29 -8.34
C ASP A 124 5.11 16.92 -7.26
N ILE A 125 4.76 16.16 -6.22
CA ILE A 125 3.94 16.64 -5.11
C ILE A 125 4.82 17.40 -4.12
N THR A 126 4.63 18.71 -4.06
CA THR A 126 5.41 19.63 -3.22
C THR A 126 4.77 19.92 -1.86
N GLY A 127 3.49 19.60 -1.69
CA GLY A 127 2.73 19.78 -0.45
C GLY A 127 1.23 19.51 -0.66
N PHE A 128 0.58 19.06 0.40
CA PHE A 128 -0.85 18.74 0.42
C PHE A 128 -1.37 18.76 1.86
N ASP A 129 -2.64 19.12 2.02
CA ASP A 129 -3.34 19.08 3.31
C ASP A 129 -4.49 18.06 3.33
N ARG A 130 -4.87 17.52 2.17
CA ARG A 130 -5.78 16.38 2.05
C ARG A 130 -5.23 15.30 1.14
N VAL A 131 -5.62 14.07 1.46
CA VAL A 131 -5.35 12.86 0.67
C VAL A 131 -6.69 12.19 0.34
N ALA A 132 -6.78 11.56 -0.82
CA ALA A 132 -7.92 10.76 -1.20
C ALA A 132 -7.52 9.45 -1.87
N TYR A 133 -8.40 8.46 -1.75
CA TYR A 133 -8.28 7.14 -2.33
C TYR A 133 -9.52 6.83 -3.14
N TYR A 134 -9.33 6.33 -4.35
CA TYR A 134 -10.39 5.73 -5.16
C TYR A 134 -10.08 4.25 -5.34
N LEU A 135 -10.94 3.37 -4.82
CA LEU A 135 -10.86 1.93 -5.04
C LEU A 135 -12.05 1.50 -5.90
N GLU A 136 -11.77 0.80 -7.01
CA GLU A 136 -12.76 0.20 -7.89
C GLU A 136 -12.60 -1.32 -7.93
N LEU A 137 -13.67 -2.03 -7.59
CA LEU A 137 -13.80 -3.47 -7.60
C LEU A 137 -15.02 -3.85 -8.47
N ASP A 138 -14.76 -4.20 -9.74
CA ASP A 138 -15.78 -4.39 -10.77
C ASP A 138 -16.78 -3.23 -10.87
N SER A 139 -18.05 -3.47 -10.53
CA SER A 139 -19.10 -2.44 -10.58
C SER A 139 -19.16 -1.59 -9.32
N SER A 140 -18.37 -1.89 -8.29
CA SER A 140 -18.38 -1.19 -7.00
C SER A 140 -17.21 -0.23 -6.90
N TYR A 141 -17.43 0.96 -6.38
CA TYR A 141 -16.35 1.91 -6.12
C TYR A 141 -16.53 2.62 -4.78
N VAL A 142 -15.43 3.14 -4.26
CA VAL A 142 -15.42 4.13 -3.18
C VAL A 142 -14.35 5.17 -3.44
N TRP A 143 -14.74 6.43 -3.33
CA TRP A 143 -13.86 7.56 -3.10
C TRP A 143 -13.89 7.90 -1.62
N VAL A 144 -12.73 8.02 -1.00
CA VAL A 144 -12.61 8.52 0.37
C VAL A 144 -11.52 9.57 0.45
N SER A 145 -11.85 10.77 0.93
CA SER A 145 -10.90 11.85 1.19
C SER A 145 -10.86 12.21 2.66
N MET A 146 -9.72 12.69 3.16
CA MET A 146 -9.54 13.07 4.56
C MET A 146 -8.45 14.12 4.71
N ASP A 147 -8.34 14.72 5.90
CA ASP A 147 -7.15 15.50 6.26
C ASP A 147 -5.91 14.60 6.15
N THR A 148 -4.81 15.13 5.61
CA THR A 148 -3.62 14.30 5.45
C THR A 148 -3.02 13.91 6.79
N PHE A 149 -2.52 12.70 6.83
CA PHE A 149 -1.92 12.04 7.99
C PHE A 149 -0.38 11.99 7.88
N THR A 150 0.18 12.55 6.79
CA THR A 150 1.61 12.66 6.52
C THR A 150 1.91 13.85 5.60
N ASP A 151 3.13 14.39 5.68
CA ASP A 151 3.66 15.38 4.74
C ASP A 151 4.46 14.75 3.59
N LYS A 152 4.58 13.42 3.56
CA LYS A 152 5.37 12.68 2.57
C LYS A 152 4.46 12.04 1.53
N SER A 153 4.51 12.56 0.30
CA SER A 153 3.79 11.98 -0.85
C SER A 153 4.23 10.55 -1.17
N SER A 154 5.43 10.13 -0.74
CA SER A 154 5.89 8.75 -0.88
C SER A 154 5.27 7.77 0.12
N LYS A 155 4.57 8.27 1.16
CA LYS A 155 3.95 7.46 2.23
C LYS A 155 2.43 7.30 2.11
N ILE A 156 1.82 7.79 1.03
CA ILE A 156 0.37 7.70 0.80
C ILE A 156 -0.03 6.57 -0.16
N GLY A 157 0.93 5.94 -0.84
CA GLY A 157 0.71 4.74 -1.65
C GLY A 157 0.61 3.47 -0.81
N VAL A 158 0.52 2.32 -1.48
CA VAL A 158 0.53 0.99 -0.85
C VAL A 158 1.86 0.79 -0.09
N PRO A 159 1.83 0.54 1.23
CA PRO A 159 3.02 0.25 2.01
C PRO A 159 3.76 -0.99 1.47
N CYS A 160 5.07 -1.04 1.59
CA CYS A 160 5.82 -2.26 1.29
C CYS A 160 7.07 -2.37 2.17
N LEU A 161 7.75 -3.52 2.11
CA LEU A 161 8.96 -3.76 2.92
C LEU A 161 10.19 -2.96 2.43
N SER A 162 10.17 -2.47 1.19
CA SER A 162 11.18 -1.54 0.68
C SER A 162 11.04 -0.16 1.30
N LEU A 163 12.18 0.47 1.64
CA LEU A 163 12.23 1.85 2.13
C LEU A 163 11.76 2.87 1.09
N GLU A 164 11.73 2.49 -0.19
CA GLU A 164 11.21 3.34 -1.28
C GLU A 164 9.69 3.51 -1.22
N CYS A 165 8.96 2.58 -0.60
CA CYS A 165 7.54 2.76 -0.30
C CYS A 165 7.32 3.64 0.95
N GLY A 166 8.40 4.16 1.53
CA GLY A 166 8.45 5.04 2.68
C GLY A 166 9.06 6.39 2.31
N ASP A 167 9.90 6.97 3.17
CA ASP A 167 10.65 8.21 2.88
C ASP A 167 12.12 7.95 2.48
N GLY A 168 12.46 6.70 2.12
CA GLY A 168 13.82 6.25 1.88
C GLY A 168 14.62 5.95 3.16
N VAL A 169 14.08 6.24 4.35
CA VAL A 169 14.73 6.00 5.64
C VAL A 169 13.90 5.07 6.52
N VAL A 170 12.59 5.31 6.59
CA VAL A 170 11.61 4.57 7.40
C VAL A 170 10.49 4.07 6.49
N ARG A 171 10.04 2.84 6.74
CA ARG A 171 8.88 2.26 6.05
C ARG A 171 7.61 3.06 6.34
N THR A 172 6.62 2.91 5.48
CA THR A 172 5.28 3.45 5.74
C THR A 172 4.60 2.61 6.81
N GLU A 173 4.51 3.18 8.01
CA GLU A 173 3.86 2.61 9.19
C GLU A 173 2.97 3.71 9.77
N ILE A 174 1.71 3.72 9.36
CA ILE A 174 0.76 4.76 9.71
C ILE A 174 -0.42 4.08 10.39
N GLN A 175 -0.53 4.33 11.68
CA GLN A 175 -1.69 3.97 12.48
C GLN A 175 -2.13 5.22 13.24
N GLN A 176 -3.19 5.89 12.78
CA GLN A 176 -3.68 7.09 13.44
C GLN A 176 -5.12 7.46 13.08
N ILE A 177 -5.74 8.20 13.99
CA ILE A 177 -7.04 8.82 13.78
C ILE A 177 -6.92 9.93 12.73
N VAL A 178 -7.87 9.96 11.81
CA VAL A 178 -8.03 10.98 10.76
C VAL A 178 -9.38 11.68 10.90
N THR A 179 -9.47 12.91 10.40
CA THR A 179 -10.66 13.76 10.48
C THR A 179 -11.08 14.28 9.13
N ASN A 180 -12.26 14.92 9.08
CA ASN A 180 -12.87 15.47 7.88
C ASN A 180 -12.93 14.43 6.76
N VAL A 181 -13.28 13.19 7.12
CA VAL A 181 -13.39 12.09 6.17
C VAL A 181 -14.69 12.24 5.39
N ASN A 182 -14.59 12.30 4.07
CA ASN A 182 -15.69 12.34 3.11
C ASN A 182 -15.66 11.07 2.27
N ILE A 183 -16.82 10.47 2.05
CA ILE A 183 -16.97 9.21 1.32
C ILE A 183 -18.05 9.37 0.25
N ASP A 184 -17.70 9.05 -0.99
CA ASP A 184 -18.64 8.90 -2.10
C ASP A 184 -18.50 7.48 -2.67
N SER A 185 -19.58 6.70 -2.61
CA SER A 185 -19.60 5.31 -3.03
C SER A 185 -20.96 4.94 -3.61
N ASN A 186 -20.97 3.96 -4.50
CA ASN A 186 -22.18 3.28 -4.94
C ASN A 186 -22.56 2.05 -4.08
N VAL A 187 -21.76 1.72 -3.07
CA VAL A 187 -22.10 0.72 -2.05
C VAL A 187 -23.12 1.31 -1.08
N HIS A 188 -24.17 0.56 -0.79
CA HIS A 188 -25.28 1.01 0.05
C HIS A 188 -24.80 1.48 1.43
N ASP A 189 -25.35 2.61 1.88
CA ASP A 189 -25.11 3.24 3.20
C ASP A 189 -23.66 3.65 3.51
N LEU A 190 -22.73 3.59 2.55
CA LEU A 190 -21.33 3.94 2.77
C LEU A 190 -21.05 5.46 2.60
N SER A 191 -21.80 6.15 1.75
CA SER A 191 -21.58 7.57 1.44
C SER A 191 -21.92 8.50 2.62
N GLY A 192 -21.13 9.56 2.79
CA GLY A 192 -21.34 10.59 3.81
C GLY A 192 -20.14 11.53 3.96
N SER A 193 -20.22 12.51 4.83
CA SER A 193 -19.15 13.50 5.04
C SER A 193 -19.00 13.88 6.50
N GLY A 194 -17.83 14.39 6.87
CA GLY A 194 -17.54 14.82 8.24
C GLY A 194 -17.43 13.67 9.23
N TYR A 195 -16.90 12.52 8.79
CA TYR A 195 -16.58 11.42 9.69
C TYR A 195 -15.23 11.63 10.41
N SER A 196 -15.10 11.01 11.57
CA SER A 196 -13.81 10.66 12.19
C SER A 196 -13.46 9.23 11.81
N GLY A 197 -12.21 8.98 11.46
CA GLY A 197 -11.75 7.68 11.02
C GLY A 197 -10.40 7.27 11.57
N ASN A 198 -9.93 6.12 11.12
CA ASN A 198 -8.63 5.57 11.45
C ASN A 198 -8.00 4.96 10.19
N VAL A 199 -6.70 5.17 10.01
CA VAL A 199 -5.92 4.56 8.93
C VAL A 199 -4.98 3.50 9.49
N GLU A 200 -4.84 2.40 8.77
CA GLU A 200 -4.08 1.23 9.17
C GLU A 200 -3.19 0.75 8.04
N PHE A 201 -2.06 1.45 7.86
CA PHE A 201 -1.16 1.28 6.72
C PHE A 201 0.20 0.77 7.21
N TRP A 202 0.54 -0.47 6.87
CA TRP A 202 1.85 -1.05 7.19
C TRP A 202 2.17 -2.24 6.30
N PRO A 203 3.45 -2.61 6.12
CA PRO A 203 3.83 -3.80 5.36
C PRO A 203 3.86 -5.09 6.19
N PHE A 204 3.47 -5.03 7.46
CA PHE A 204 3.71 -6.09 8.43
C PHE A 204 2.49 -6.98 8.70
N ASN A 205 2.70 -8.00 9.53
CA ASN A 205 1.62 -8.73 10.15
C ASN A 205 0.93 -7.86 11.21
N TYR A 206 -0.31 -8.19 11.54
CA TYR A 206 -1.09 -7.52 12.56
C TYR A 206 -2.00 -8.51 13.29
N SER A 207 -2.63 -8.04 14.36
CA SER A 207 -3.54 -8.82 15.20
C SER A 207 -4.75 -7.98 15.61
N PRO A 208 -5.88 -8.60 16.01
CA PRO A 208 -7.13 -7.89 16.32
C PRO A 208 -7.12 -6.93 17.53
N GLY A 209 -5.98 -6.66 18.16
CA GLY A 209 -5.95 -5.86 19.38
C GLY A 209 -6.26 -4.39 19.08
N ASN A 210 -7.17 -3.77 19.84
CA ASN A 210 -7.56 -2.36 19.69
C ASN A 210 -6.48 -1.39 20.24
N TYR A 211 -5.34 -1.26 19.54
CA TYR A 211 -4.14 -0.59 20.06
C TYR A 211 -4.37 0.89 20.42
N LEU A 212 -5.07 1.63 19.55
CA LEU A 212 -5.34 3.05 19.74
C LEU A 212 -6.62 3.33 20.54
N ASN A 213 -7.31 2.30 21.05
CA ASN A 213 -8.61 2.43 21.70
C ASN A 213 -9.65 3.12 20.80
N ILE A 214 -9.69 2.72 19.53
CA ILE A 214 -10.65 3.20 18.54
C ILE A 214 -12.08 2.88 19.05
N PRO A 215 -12.97 3.89 19.13
CA PRO A 215 -14.34 3.67 19.59
C PRO A 215 -15.07 2.62 18.76
N GLY A 216 -15.60 1.58 19.41
CA GLY A 216 -16.35 0.52 18.74
C GLY A 216 -15.50 -0.61 18.13
N ALA A 217 -14.17 -0.49 18.11
CA ALA A 217 -13.27 -1.55 17.66
C ALA A 217 -13.16 -2.70 18.67
N SER A 218 -13.10 -3.91 18.14
CA SER A 218 -12.96 -5.18 18.85
C SER A 218 -11.52 -5.40 19.30
N SER A 219 -11.33 -6.31 20.26
CA SER A 219 -10.01 -6.85 20.61
C SER A 219 -9.87 -8.34 20.25
N GLY A 220 -10.84 -8.89 19.51
CA GLY A 220 -10.92 -10.32 19.18
C GLY A 220 -11.22 -10.62 17.71
N THR A 221 -11.50 -9.61 16.89
CA THR A 221 -11.78 -9.72 15.45
C THR A 221 -11.10 -8.56 14.72
N PHE A 222 -10.57 -8.79 13.52
CA PHE A 222 -9.92 -7.74 12.75
C PHE A 222 -10.93 -6.68 12.31
N ASP A 223 -10.66 -5.41 12.64
CA ASP A 223 -11.55 -4.29 12.33
C ASP A 223 -10.80 -2.95 12.24
N SER A 224 -11.36 -1.90 12.84
CA SER A 224 -10.89 -0.52 12.74
C SER A 224 -9.81 -0.12 13.73
N GLY A 225 -9.36 -1.04 14.59
CA GLY A 225 -8.40 -0.74 15.66
C GLY A 225 -7.20 -1.68 15.76
N ASP A 226 -6.94 -2.51 14.76
CA ASP A 226 -5.97 -3.60 14.79
C ASP A 226 -4.56 -3.20 15.20
N THR A 227 -3.81 -4.13 15.80
CA THR A 227 -2.44 -3.90 16.27
C THR A 227 -1.42 -4.34 15.24
N ASN A 228 -0.67 -3.40 14.68
CA ASN A 228 0.52 -3.67 13.87
C ASN A 228 1.60 -4.40 14.70
N SER A 229 2.15 -5.49 14.17
CA SER A 229 3.18 -6.31 14.84
C SER A 229 4.62 -5.81 14.63
N GLY A 230 4.85 -4.83 13.74
CA GLY A 230 6.18 -4.29 13.43
C GLY A 230 7.09 -5.23 12.64
N SER A 231 6.60 -6.39 12.21
CA SER A 231 7.35 -7.41 11.48
C SER A 231 6.42 -8.36 10.70
N GLY A 232 7.00 -9.15 9.79
CA GLY A 232 6.26 -10.07 8.92
C GLY A 232 6.00 -9.49 7.53
N ASN A 233 5.20 -10.20 6.75
CA ASN A 233 5.02 -10.00 5.31
C ASN A 233 3.55 -10.16 4.90
N PHE A 234 2.60 -9.83 5.77
CA PHE A 234 1.18 -9.80 5.40
C PHE A 234 0.84 -8.49 4.67
N GLY A 235 0.91 -7.36 5.37
CA GLY A 235 0.62 -6.03 4.82
C GLY A 235 -0.85 -5.63 4.96
N SER A 236 -1.08 -4.37 5.31
CA SER A 236 -2.40 -3.76 5.50
C SER A 236 -2.43 -2.36 4.90
N MET A 237 -3.53 -2.03 4.23
CA MET A 237 -3.87 -0.70 3.78
C MET A 237 -5.39 -0.54 3.92
N GLN A 238 -5.83 -0.12 5.10
CA GLN A 238 -7.25 0.01 5.42
C GLN A 238 -7.58 1.42 5.90
N VAL A 239 -8.75 1.90 5.47
CA VAL A 239 -9.35 3.15 5.97
C VAL A 239 -10.67 2.79 6.61
N HIS A 240 -10.88 3.30 7.82
CA HIS A 240 -12.09 3.06 8.62
C HIS A 240 -12.71 4.37 9.06
N VAL A 241 -14.01 4.36 9.37
CA VAL A 241 -14.70 5.44 10.08
C VAL A 241 -15.38 4.91 11.35
N HIS A 242 -15.34 5.67 12.43
CA HIS A 242 -15.81 5.22 13.75
C HIS A 242 -16.67 6.27 14.47
N GLY A 243 -17.13 7.29 13.75
CA GLY A 243 -18.01 8.32 14.28
C GLY A 243 -18.18 9.50 13.34
N GLY A 244 -19.11 10.40 13.67
CA GLY A 244 -19.49 11.51 12.79
C GLY A 244 -20.37 11.07 11.62
N GLY A 245 -20.48 11.93 10.61
CA GLY A 245 -21.23 11.71 9.37
C GLY A 245 -22.67 11.19 9.52
N THR A 246 -23.10 10.31 8.60
CA THR A 246 -24.48 9.80 8.50
C THR A 246 -24.73 8.54 9.33
N GLY A 247 -23.77 8.15 10.18
CA GLY A 247 -23.90 7.03 11.13
C GLY A 247 -23.25 5.72 10.69
N TYR A 248 -22.61 5.66 9.51
CA TYR A 248 -21.80 4.51 9.12
C TYR A 248 -20.56 4.38 10.02
N THR A 249 -20.26 3.14 10.45
CA THR A 249 -19.06 2.81 11.22
C THR A 249 -18.46 1.49 10.74
N GLY A 250 -17.14 1.47 10.58
CA GLY A 250 -16.36 0.32 10.17
C GLY A 250 -15.49 0.62 8.96
N THR A 251 -15.20 -0.41 8.18
CA THR A 251 -14.29 -0.38 7.03
C THR A 251 -14.86 0.47 5.92
N VAL A 252 -14.07 1.37 5.35
CA VAL A 252 -14.39 2.12 4.12
C VAL A 252 -13.83 1.36 2.91
N PHE A 253 -12.54 1.04 2.96
CA PHE A 253 -11.93 0.09 2.04
C PHE A 253 -10.81 -0.69 2.74
N ALA A 254 -10.48 -1.84 2.16
CA ALA A 254 -9.37 -2.67 2.57
C ALA A 254 -8.58 -3.19 1.37
N PHE A 255 -7.26 -3.10 1.45
CA PHE A 255 -6.31 -3.83 0.62
C PHE A 255 -5.23 -4.43 1.52
N ASN A 256 -5.31 -5.73 1.80
CA ASN A 256 -4.37 -6.42 2.69
C ASN A 256 -3.71 -7.61 1.98
N ARG A 257 -2.79 -8.26 2.69
CA ARG A 257 -2.08 -9.46 2.25
C ARG A 257 -1.32 -9.25 0.93
N PHE A 258 -0.65 -8.11 0.80
CA PHE A 258 -0.01 -7.73 -0.46
C PHE A 258 1.48 -8.10 -0.57
N ASN A 259 2.06 -8.70 0.47
CA ASN A 259 3.49 -8.94 0.54
C ASN A 259 3.90 -10.41 0.27
N ASP A 260 3.13 -11.40 0.73
CA ASP A 260 3.58 -12.81 0.76
C ASP A 260 3.67 -13.48 -0.62
N GLY A 261 2.84 -13.08 -1.58
CA GLY A 261 2.75 -13.72 -2.90
C GLY A 261 2.26 -15.17 -2.91
N GLU A 262 1.82 -15.70 -1.76
CA GLU A 262 1.43 -17.11 -1.60
C GLU A 262 -0.08 -17.31 -1.73
N ALA A 263 -0.88 -16.28 -1.45
CA ALA A 263 -2.32 -16.32 -1.68
C ALA A 263 -2.82 -15.03 -2.34
N GLU A 264 -4.13 -15.01 -2.57
CA GLU A 264 -4.78 -13.82 -3.12
C GLU A 264 -4.78 -12.71 -2.08
N ALA A 265 -4.66 -11.47 -2.53
CA ALA A 265 -4.85 -10.32 -1.68
C ALA A 265 -6.29 -10.27 -1.11
N ASP A 266 -6.42 -9.57 0.00
CA ASP A 266 -7.69 -9.25 0.62
C ASP A 266 -8.18 -7.91 0.09
N LEU A 267 -9.36 -7.87 -0.52
CA LEU A 267 -9.94 -6.65 -1.10
C LEU A 267 -11.38 -6.45 -0.66
N GLY A 268 -11.76 -5.21 -0.39
CA GLY A 268 -13.16 -4.89 -0.17
C GLY A 268 -13.48 -3.42 0.01
N ILE A 269 -14.76 -3.12 -0.15
CA ILE A 269 -15.38 -1.81 0.00
C ILE A 269 -16.52 -1.94 1.01
N GLY A 270 -16.51 -1.12 2.05
CA GLY A 270 -17.42 -1.27 3.19
C GLY A 270 -17.04 -2.42 4.12
N ASN A 271 -17.86 -2.64 5.15
CA ASN A 271 -17.74 -3.80 6.06
C ASN A 271 -17.93 -5.12 5.30
N ASN A 272 -17.21 -6.15 5.72
CA ASN A 272 -17.32 -7.48 5.14
C ASN A 272 -18.61 -8.16 5.63
N PRO A 273 -19.63 -8.35 4.77
CA PRO A 273 -20.93 -8.83 5.21
C PRO A 273 -20.95 -10.32 5.51
N ASN A 274 -19.96 -11.09 5.03
CA ASN A 274 -19.96 -12.55 5.05
C ASN A 274 -18.67 -13.15 5.64
N GLY A 275 -17.78 -12.33 6.20
CA GLY A 275 -16.51 -12.77 6.78
C GLY A 275 -16.58 -13.06 8.27
N ASP A 276 -15.56 -13.75 8.77
CA ASP A 276 -15.33 -13.96 10.21
C ASP A 276 -14.86 -12.67 10.92
N HIS A 277 -14.51 -11.64 10.13
CA HIS A 277 -14.01 -10.36 10.58
C HIS A 277 -14.89 -9.23 10.01
N PRO A 278 -15.16 -8.17 10.79
CA PRO A 278 -15.85 -6.97 10.30
C PRO A 278 -15.15 -6.30 9.11
N ASP A 279 -13.81 -6.35 9.05
CA ASP A 279 -13.03 -5.93 7.90
C ASP A 279 -12.79 -7.08 6.90
N TRP A 280 -11.96 -6.83 5.88
CA TRP A 280 -11.66 -7.83 4.85
C TRP A 280 -10.40 -8.65 5.14
N SER A 281 -9.79 -8.52 6.31
CA SER A 281 -8.62 -9.31 6.68
C SER A 281 -8.88 -10.82 6.51
N LEU A 282 -7.94 -11.51 5.86
CA LEU A 282 -7.96 -12.95 5.58
C LEU A 282 -9.05 -13.41 4.59
N SER A 283 -9.65 -12.50 3.80
CA SER A 283 -10.70 -12.83 2.84
C SER A 283 -10.21 -13.62 1.62
N ASN A 284 -8.96 -13.45 1.18
CA ASN A 284 -8.34 -14.12 0.03
C ASN A 284 -9.24 -14.11 -1.22
N ASN A 285 -9.72 -12.92 -1.60
CA ASN A 285 -10.81 -12.75 -2.54
C ASN A 285 -10.45 -11.89 -3.76
N ALA A 286 -9.19 -11.44 -3.92
CA ALA A 286 -8.82 -10.60 -5.04
C ALA A 286 -9.11 -11.24 -6.41
N GLY A 287 -9.09 -12.58 -6.51
CA GLY A 287 -9.41 -13.32 -7.73
C GLY A 287 -10.89 -13.32 -8.10
N ALA A 288 -11.77 -12.89 -7.18
CA ALA A 288 -13.21 -12.77 -7.43
C ALA A 288 -13.57 -11.56 -8.30
N TYR A 289 -12.67 -10.57 -8.38
CA TYR A 289 -12.89 -9.34 -9.15
C TYR A 289 -12.22 -9.45 -10.52
N ASN A 290 -12.73 -8.77 -11.55
CA ASN A 290 -12.02 -8.60 -12.82
C ASN A 290 -11.27 -7.27 -12.86
N ILE A 291 -11.88 -6.22 -12.31
CA ILE A 291 -11.31 -4.89 -12.13
C ILE A 291 -10.91 -4.75 -10.66
N ARG A 292 -9.66 -4.35 -10.41
CA ARG A 292 -9.13 -3.99 -9.09
C ARG A 292 -8.20 -2.80 -9.27
N LYS A 293 -8.72 -1.59 -9.11
CA LYS A 293 -7.97 -0.36 -9.37
C LYS A 293 -7.90 0.47 -8.10
N LEU A 294 -6.70 0.88 -7.71
CA LEU A 294 -6.48 1.85 -6.63
C LEU A 294 -5.79 3.08 -7.19
N ASP A 295 -6.44 4.22 -7.04
CA ASP A 295 -5.86 5.52 -7.33
C ASP A 295 -5.68 6.31 -6.03
N VAL A 296 -4.60 7.07 -5.95
CA VAL A 296 -4.28 7.94 -4.81
C VAL A 296 -4.18 9.36 -5.30
N TYR A 297 -4.85 10.28 -4.61
CA TYR A 297 -4.91 11.68 -4.96
C TYR A 297 -4.54 12.58 -3.77
N VAL A 298 -4.14 13.81 -4.06
CA VAL A 298 -3.91 14.85 -3.05
C VAL A 298 -4.56 16.17 -3.45
N LEU A 299 -4.97 16.96 -2.46
CA LEU A 299 -5.41 18.34 -2.67
C LEU A 299 -4.36 19.29 -2.09
N GLY A 300 -4.00 20.30 -2.89
CA GLY A 300 -2.94 21.24 -2.54
C GLY A 300 -3.27 22.04 -1.29
N GLY A 301 -2.29 22.16 -0.40
CA GLY A 301 -2.36 22.90 0.86
C GLY A 301 -0.96 23.13 1.45
N SER A 302 -0.84 24.08 2.37
CA SER A 302 0.37 24.26 3.18
C SER A 302 0.60 23.02 4.06
N ALA A 303 1.85 22.58 4.19
CA ALA A 303 2.25 21.35 4.89
C ALA A 303 1.45 21.06 6.19
N PRO A 304 1.09 19.80 6.43
CA PRO A 304 0.23 19.43 7.56
C PRO A 304 0.87 19.75 8.92
N PRO A 305 0.06 19.85 9.99
CA PRO A 305 0.57 19.88 11.35
C PRO A 305 1.45 18.65 11.59
N PRO A 306 2.57 18.78 12.33
CA PRO A 306 3.42 17.63 12.64
C PRO A 306 2.60 16.52 13.30
N THR A 307 2.83 15.28 12.88
CA THR A 307 2.23 14.07 13.45
C THR A 307 2.34 14.11 14.98
N PRO A 308 1.23 14.00 15.74
CA PRO A 308 1.30 13.87 17.18
C PRO A 308 2.12 12.63 17.53
N ALA A 309 3.05 12.75 18.46
CA ALA A 309 3.77 11.60 18.97
C ALA A 309 2.76 10.53 19.45
N PRO A 310 3.05 9.23 19.27
CA PRO A 310 2.21 8.18 19.80
C PRO A 310 1.94 8.43 21.29
N PRO A 311 0.70 8.24 21.79
CA PRO A 311 0.45 8.35 23.21
C PRO A 311 1.44 7.44 23.95
N THR A 312 2.17 8.01 24.90
CA THR A 312 3.11 7.23 25.71
C THR A 312 2.32 6.10 26.35
N PRO A 313 2.72 4.82 26.19
CA PRO A 313 1.98 3.73 26.79
C PRO A 313 1.86 3.98 28.30
N VAL A 314 0.62 4.06 28.78
CA VAL A 314 0.35 4.18 30.21
C VAL A 314 1.00 2.95 30.87
N PRO A 315 1.91 3.14 31.84
CA PRO A 315 2.53 2.01 32.52
C PRO A 315 1.44 1.11 33.08
N PRO A 316 1.55 -0.23 32.95
CA PRO A 316 0.56 -1.13 33.52
C PRO A 316 0.46 -0.86 35.02
N THR A 317 -0.76 -0.66 35.50
CA THR A 317 -1.07 -0.58 36.92
C THR A 317 -0.44 -1.79 37.62
N PRO A 318 0.33 -1.63 38.71
CA PRO A 318 0.98 -2.75 39.38
C PRO A 318 -0.06 -3.82 39.72
N VAL A 319 0.10 -5.01 39.16
CA VAL A 319 -0.72 -6.17 39.51
C VAL A 319 -0.45 -6.50 40.99
N PRO A 320 -1.48 -6.51 41.87
CA PRO A 320 -1.27 -6.92 43.26
C PRO A 320 -0.76 -8.37 43.30
N PRO A 321 0.18 -8.70 44.20
CA PRO A 321 0.78 -10.03 44.25
C PRO A 321 -0.27 -11.11 44.47
N SER A 322 -0.19 -12.16 43.66
CA SER A 322 -1.04 -13.35 43.74
C SER A 322 -0.88 -14.03 45.11
N PRO A 323 -1.97 -14.48 45.77
CA PRO A 323 -1.87 -15.12 47.07
C PRO A 323 -1.12 -16.45 46.99
N THR A 324 -0.09 -16.60 47.80
CA THR A 324 0.75 -17.80 47.92
C THR A 324 -0.10 -19.03 48.28
N ALA A 325 0.08 -20.13 47.55
CA ALA A 325 -0.60 -21.40 47.82
C ALA A 325 -0.24 -21.95 49.22
N PRO A 326 -1.18 -22.65 49.93
CA PRO A 326 -0.90 -23.21 51.24
C PRO A 326 0.10 -24.38 51.19
N VAL A 327 1.04 -24.40 52.14
CA VAL A 327 2.00 -25.48 52.36
C VAL A 327 1.28 -26.77 52.79
N PRO A 328 1.56 -27.95 52.21
CA PRO A 328 0.95 -29.21 52.65
C PRO A 328 1.41 -29.61 54.05
N ALA A 329 0.48 -30.07 54.89
CA ALA A 329 0.75 -30.57 56.24
C ALA A 329 1.53 -31.91 56.22
N PRO A 330 2.42 -32.16 57.20
CA PRO A 330 3.22 -33.38 57.25
C PRO A 330 2.40 -34.60 57.72
N LEU A 331 2.72 -35.77 57.16
CA LEU A 331 2.12 -37.07 57.46
C LEU A 331 2.45 -37.56 58.90
N PRO A 332 1.52 -38.23 59.61
CA PRO A 332 1.78 -38.72 60.97
C PRO A 332 2.63 -39.99 61.00
N THR A 333 3.62 -40.04 61.89
CA THR A 333 4.46 -41.20 62.19
C THR A 333 3.76 -42.17 63.14
N THR A 334 3.69 -43.44 62.80
CA THR A 334 3.19 -44.53 63.66
C THR A 334 4.27 -45.01 64.63
N SER A 335 3.98 -45.01 65.93
CA SER A 335 4.79 -45.65 66.97
C SER A 335 4.47 -47.15 67.08
N GLY A 336 5.48 -48.02 66.97
CA GLY A 336 5.40 -49.45 67.33
C GLY A 336 5.82 -49.71 68.79
N PRO A 337 5.39 -50.82 69.42
CA PRO A 337 5.48 -50.98 70.88
C PRO A 337 6.75 -51.70 71.36
N ALA A 338 7.16 -51.29 72.57
CA ALA A 338 8.05 -51.92 73.59
C ALA A 338 9.36 -52.59 73.15
#